data_AF-A0A1F5HMP7-F1
#
_entry.id   AF-A0A1F5HMP7-F1
#
_cell.length_a   1.000
_cell.length_b   1.000
_cell.length_c   1.000
_cell.angle_alpha   90.00
_cell.angle_beta   90.00
_cell.angle_gamma   90.00
#
_symmetry.space_group_name_H-M   'P 1'
#
loop_
_entity.id
_entity.type
_entity.pdbx_description
1 polymer ?
#
loop_
_entity_poly.entity_id
_entity_poly.type
_entity_poly.pdbx_seq_one_letter_code
_entity_poly.pdbx_strand_id
1 'polypeptide(L)'
;MNAQDLVLNIAVNLGRISRWAQEGKEKRIKQFLAETQIYLDELEKVPRSRKFEKTYQNFKTKFANLKNKVDLDEVWAEEMLTWSNILTHRAKLA
;
A
#
# COMPACT_ATOMS: atom_id res chain seq x y z
N MET A 1 2.99 6.39 15.69
CA MET A 1 2.53 5.07 15.22
C MET A 1 3.70 4.12 15.22
N ASN A 2 3.49 2.85 15.54
CA ASN A 2 4.52 1.83 15.36
C ASN A 2 4.50 1.31 13.89
N ALA A 3 5.45 0.43 13.54
CA ALA A 3 5.54 -0.13 12.19
C ALA A 3 4.26 -0.91 11.80
N GLN A 4 3.67 -1.65 12.73
CA GLN A 4 2.43 -2.41 12.50
C GLN A 4 1.26 -1.50 12.11
N ASP A 5 1.04 -0.41 12.84
CA ASP A 5 -0.03 0.56 12.57
C ASP A 5 0.14 1.20 11.18
N LEU A 6 1.37 1.58 10.83
CA LEU A 6 1.70 2.16 9.53
C LEU A 6 1.40 1.18 8.38
N VAL A 7 1.77 -0.09 8.55
CA VAL A 7 1.52 -1.13 7.54
C VAL A 7 0.02 -1.39 7.39
N LEU A 8 -0.76 -1.37 8.48
CA LEU A 8 -2.22 -1.48 8.41
C LEU A 8 -2.86 -0.28 7.71
N ASN A 9 -2.39 0.94 7.97
CA ASN A 9 -2.91 2.14 7.30
C ASN A 9 -2.61 2.12 5.79
N ILE A 10 -1.40 1.68 5.41
CA ILE A 10 -1.07 1.42 4.00
C ILE A 10 -2.04 0.40 3.41
N ALA A 11 -2.22 -0.75 4.06
CA ALA A 11 -3.10 -1.81 3.58
C ALA A 11 -4.53 -1.31 3.34
N VAL A 12 -5.11 -0.60 4.31
CA VAL A 12 -6.46 -0.01 4.19
C VAL A 12 -6.55 0.94 3.00
N ASN A 13 -5.53 1.77 2.77
CA ASN A 13 -5.52 2.67 1.63
C ASN A 13 -5.45 1.94 0.30
N LEU A 14 -4.65 0.88 0.18
CA LEU A 14 -4.60 0.05 -1.02
C LEU A 14 -5.94 -0.62 -1.33
N GLY A 15 -6.64 -1.14 -0.30
CA GLY A 15 -7.98 -1.70 -0.46
C GLY A 15 -9.00 -0.65 -0.94
N ARG A 16 -8.92 0.58 -0.42
CA ARG A 16 -9.74 1.70 -0.90
C ARG A 16 -9.42 2.07 -2.35
N ILE A 17 -8.13 2.12 -2.71
CA ILE A 17 -7.69 2.43 -4.08
C ILE A 17 -8.26 1.40 -5.06
N SER A 18 -8.15 0.11 -4.75
CA SER A 18 -8.71 -0.96 -5.58
C SER A 18 -10.21 -0.76 -5.84
N ARG A 19 -11.00 -0.52 -4.78
CA ARG A 19 -12.42 -0.23 -4.90
C ARG A 19 -12.70 1.01 -5.76
N TRP A 20 -11.96 2.10 -5.53
CA TRP A 20 -12.18 3.34 -6.28
C TRP A 20 -11.76 3.24 -7.75
N ALA A 21 -10.82 2.37 -8.09
CA ALA A 21 -10.46 2.08 -9.48
C ALA A 21 -11.65 1.46 -10.22
N GLN A 22 -12.33 0.48 -9.62
CA GLN A 22 -13.55 -0.12 -10.18
C GLN A 22 -14.68 0.90 -10.37
N GLU A 23 -14.74 1.94 -9.53
CA GLU A 23 -15.73 3.03 -9.61
C GLU A 23 -15.27 4.24 -10.45
N GLY A 24 -14.07 4.19 -11.06
CA GLY A 24 -13.50 5.27 -11.86
C GLY A 24 -13.23 6.58 -11.09
N LYS A 25 -13.06 6.53 -9.77
CA LYS A 25 -12.94 7.72 -8.90
C LYS A 25 -11.50 8.23 -8.78
N GLU A 26 -10.93 8.71 -9.88
CA GLU A 26 -9.52 9.14 -9.96
C GLU A 26 -9.07 10.10 -8.86
N LYS A 27 -9.89 11.10 -8.50
CA LYS A 27 -9.54 12.08 -7.46
C LYS A 27 -9.31 11.39 -6.11
N ARG A 28 -10.12 10.38 -5.78
CA ARG A 28 -9.96 9.57 -4.56
C ARG A 28 -8.71 8.71 -4.63
N ILE A 29 -8.45 8.12 -5.79
CA ILE A 29 -7.24 7.31 -6.01
C ILE A 29 -5.97 8.14 -5.80
N LYS A 30 -5.90 9.32 -6.42
CA LYS A 30 -4.76 10.25 -6.26
C LYS A 30 -4.57 10.66 -4.80
N GLN A 31 -5.66 10.94 -4.08
CA GLN A 31 -5.61 11.22 -2.64
C GLN A 31 -5.00 10.05 -1.86
N PHE A 32 -5.55 8.83 -2.02
CA PHE A 32 -5.08 7.68 -1.26
C PHE A 32 -3.66 7.22 -1.67
N LEU A 33 -3.23 7.44 -2.91
CA LEU A 33 -1.84 7.23 -3.34
C LEU A 33 -0.88 8.17 -2.61
N ALA A 34 -1.25 9.45 -2.47
CA ALA A 34 -0.46 10.43 -1.72
C ALA A 34 -0.38 10.07 -0.23
N GLU A 35 -1.51 9.74 0.39
CA GLU A 35 -1.56 9.30 1.79
C GLU A 35 -0.75 8.02 2.02
N THR A 36 -0.81 7.06 1.09
CA THR A 36 -0.02 5.82 1.15
C THR A 36 1.48 6.11 1.10
N GLN A 37 1.91 7.07 0.27
CA GLN A 37 3.31 7.49 0.24
C GLN A 37 3.74 8.08 1.58
N ILE A 38 2.90 8.92 2.21
CA ILE A 38 3.22 9.51 3.53
C ILE A 38 3.46 8.41 4.57
N TYR A 39 2.56 7.42 4.65
CA TYR A 39 2.75 6.30 5.57
C TYR A 39 3.98 5.45 5.24
N LEU A 40 4.32 5.30 3.96
CA LEU A 40 5.51 4.57 3.53
C LEU A 40 6.80 5.30 3.93
N ASP A 41 6.82 6.63 3.79
CA ASP A 41 7.95 7.48 4.20
C ASP A 41 8.11 7.54 5.72
N GLU A 42 7.00 7.45 6.48
CA GLU A 42 7.04 7.27 7.94
C GLU A 42 7.54 5.87 8.31
N LEU A 43 7.09 4.84 7.59
CA LEU A 43 7.49 3.46 7.82
C LEU A 43 9.00 3.28 7.65
N GLU A 44 9.64 4.03 6.75
CA GLU A 44 11.10 4.06 6.58
C GLU A 44 11.87 4.46 7.83
N LYS A 45 11.30 5.39 8.61
CA LYS A 45 11.95 6.03 9.76
C LYS A 45 11.80 5.25 11.05
N VAL A 46 10.88 4.28 11.10
CA VAL A 46 10.65 3.46 12.29
C VAL A 46 11.37 2.11 12.20
N PRO A 47 11.84 1.55 13.33
CA PRO A 47 12.38 0.20 13.36
C PRO A 47 11.35 -0.82 12.88
N ARG A 48 11.78 -1.74 12.02
CA ARG A 48 10.99 -2.86 11.53
C ARG A 48 11.65 -4.18 11.89
N SER A 49 10.85 -5.23 12.07
CA SER A 49 11.40 -6.55 12.32
C SER A 49 12.08 -7.14 11.08
N ARG A 50 13.13 -7.94 11.30
CA ARG A 50 13.80 -8.69 10.21
C ARG A 50 12.85 -9.62 9.46
N LYS A 51 11.78 -10.11 10.11
CA LYS A 51 10.79 -11.00 9.49
C LYS A 51 9.89 -10.28 8.48
N PHE A 52 9.74 -8.96 8.61
CA PHE A 52 8.93 -8.13 7.73
C PHE A 52 9.74 -7.44 6.62
N GLU A 53 11.06 -7.25 6.81
CA GLU A 53 11.90 -6.50 5.88
C GLU A 53 11.77 -6.95 4.42
N LYS A 54 11.73 -8.26 4.15
CA LYS A 54 11.51 -8.77 2.77
C LYS A 54 10.15 -8.35 2.19
N THR A 55 9.09 -8.37 3.00
CA THR A 55 7.76 -7.93 2.58
C THR A 55 7.77 -6.43 2.28
N TYR A 56 8.40 -5.64 3.15
CA TYR A 56 8.56 -4.21 2.98
C TYR A 56 9.28 -3.84 1.67
N GLN A 57 10.45 -4.44 1.40
CA GLN A 57 11.23 -4.15 0.18
C GLN A 57 10.48 -4.51 -1.11
N ASN A 58 9.80 -5.67 -1.12
CA ASN A 58 8.98 -6.08 -2.26
C ASN A 58 7.81 -5.11 -2.47
N PHE A 59 7.13 -4.73 -1.38
CA PHE A 59 6.02 -3.77 -1.45
C PHE A 59 6.48 -2.41 -1.96
N LYS A 60 7.56 -1.85 -1.39
CA LYS A 60 8.12 -0.55 -1.80
C LYS A 60 8.37 -0.48 -3.30
N THR A 61 8.99 -1.52 -3.84
CA THR A 61 9.28 -1.63 -5.28
C THR A 61 7.99 -1.71 -6.11
N LYS A 62 7.04 -2.56 -5.69
CA LYS A 62 5.77 -2.71 -6.39
C LYS A 62 4.90 -1.46 -6.34
N PHE A 63 4.80 -0.81 -5.19
CA PHE A 63 4.04 0.41 -5.00
C PHE A 63 4.58 1.56 -5.86
N ALA A 64 5.91 1.70 -5.96
CA ALA A 64 6.51 2.71 -6.84
C ALA A 64 6.08 2.53 -8.31
N ASN A 65 6.05 1.29 -8.81
CA ASN A 65 5.58 0.99 -10.16
C ASN A 65 4.08 1.30 -10.33
N LEU A 66 3.26 0.83 -9.39
CA LEU A 66 1.80 1.02 -9.40
C LEU A 66 1.39 2.49 -9.32
N LYS A 67 2.12 3.29 -8.53
CA LYS A 67 1.88 4.74 -8.39
C LYS A 67 2.27 5.51 -9.65
N ASN A 68 3.35 5.11 -10.33
CA ASN A 68 3.84 5.80 -11.53
C ASN A 68 3.07 5.42 -12.81
N LYS A 69 2.42 4.24 -12.81
CA LYS A 69 1.61 3.72 -13.92
C LYS A 69 0.19 3.43 -13.43
N VAL A 70 -0.61 4.47 -13.29
CA VAL A 70 -2.02 4.33 -12.90
C VAL A 70 -2.83 3.96 -14.14
N ASP A 71 -3.23 2.69 -14.23
CA ASP A 71 -3.97 2.15 -15.39
C ASP A 71 -5.49 2.09 -15.16
N LEU A 72 -5.93 2.07 -13.89
CA LEU A 72 -7.33 1.95 -13.46
C LEU A 72 -8.07 0.72 -13.99
N ASP A 73 -7.38 -0.17 -14.71
CA ASP A 73 -7.91 -1.42 -15.18
C ASP A 73 -8.06 -2.44 -14.04
N GLU A 74 -8.72 -3.56 -14.36
CA GLU A 74 -9.00 -4.61 -13.39
C GLU A 74 -7.72 -5.22 -12.81
N VAL A 75 -6.67 -5.36 -13.64
CA VAL A 75 -5.38 -5.93 -13.24
C VAL A 75 -4.68 -5.03 -12.21
N TRP A 76 -4.62 -3.73 -12.48
CA TRP A 76 -4.03 -2.75 -11.57
C TRP A 76 -4.82 -2.67 -10.25
N ALA A 77 -6.15 -2.70 -10.32
CA ALA A 77 -7.01 -2.72 -9.15
C ALA A 77 -6.82 -4.00 -8.31
N GLU A 78 -6.66 -5.16 -8.95
CA GLU A 78 -6.39 -6.44 -8.30
C GLU A 78 -4.99 -6.47 -7.66
N GLU A 79 -3.97 -5.90 -8.31
CA GLU A 79 -2.62 -5.78 -7.70
C GLU A 79 -2.65 -4.94 -6.42
N MET A 80 -3.40 -3.82 -6.42
CA MET A 80 -3.60 -3.00 -5.21
C MET A 80 -4.29 -3.81 -4.09
N LEU A 81 -5.33 -4.58 -4.42
CA LEU A 81 -6.03 -5.42 -3.44
C LEU A 81 -5.15 -6.56 -2.91
N THR A 82 -4.34 -7.17 -3.79
CA THR A 82 -3.39 -8.21 -3.42
C THR A 82 -2.41 -7.71 -2.38
N TRP A 83 -1.81 -6.52 -2.61
CA TRP A 83 -0.91 -5.91 -1.63
C TRP A 83 -1.63 -5.48 -0.36
N SER A 84 -2.86 -4.97 -0.45
CA SER A 84 -3.71 -4.72 0.74
C SER A 84 -3.81 -5.97 1.62
N ASN A 85 -4.13 -7.13 1.04
CA ASN A 85 -4.30 -8.37 1.79
C ASN A 85 -2.97 -8.87 2.38
N ILE A 86 -1.89 -8.87 1.58
CA ILE A 86 -0.56 -9.26 2.04
C ILE A 86 -0.14 -8.40 3.24
N LEU A 87 -0.25 -7.08 3.13
CA LEU A 87 0.18 -6.16 4.18
C LEU A 87 -0.69 -6.29 5.43
N THR A 88 -2.01 -6.47 5.28
CA THR A 88 -2.92 -6.74 6.41
C THR A 88 -2.45 -7.96 7.22
N HIS A 89 -2.14 -9.08 6.55
CA HIS A 89 -1.68 -10.29 7.24
C HIS A 89 -0.26 -10.17 7.82
N ARG A 90 0.60 -9.39 7.17
CA ARG A 90 2.03 -9.27 7.52
C ARG A 90 2.32 -8.14 8.50
N ALA A 91 1.37 -7.23 8.75
CA ALA A 91 1.52 -6.11 9.68
C ALA A 91 1.93 -6.54 11.10
N LYS A 92 1.42 -7.69 11.59
CA LYS A 92 1.82 -8.25 12.90
C LYS A 92 3.29 -8.64 13.00
N LEU A 93 4.00 -8.69 11.87
CA LEU A 93 5.42 -8.98 11.80
C LEU A 93 6.25 -7.70 11.62
N ALA A 94 5.62 -6.55 11.40
CA ALA A 94 6.28 -5.29 11.11
C ALA A 94 7.08 -4.79 12.31
#